data_AF-A0A814SUG7-F1
#
_entry.id   AF-A0A814SUG7-F1
#
_cell.length_a   1.000
_cell.length_b   1.000
_cell.length_c   1.000
_cell.angle_alpha   90.00
_cell.angle_beta   90.00
_cell.angle_gamma   90.00
#
_symmetry.space_group_name_H-M   'P 1'
#
loop_
_entity.id
_entity.type
_entity.pdbx_description
1 polymer ?
#
loop_
_entity_poly.entity_id
_entity_poly.type
_entity_poly.pdbx_seq_one_letter_code
_entity_poly.pdbx_strand_id
1 'polypeptide(L)'
;MALVKSEVLLPTYDAPELGYIKETSPEQYVPDVYYKGKDSYNNEIMKIARPFPLEYLIIDIPTGFPNANSQIQSTFNDNCSVIKTPFCIENRAKLGELQDMDTFTLYLQQFFEPDVTKSNLYKITDILADIHLLIYLVVNDIFQFSMDQLNPLLDSLRTKDLNKVEKWMNNDHWQTFLQLLQIEFRNPQISMNLLSPINIQEQLSEWSCPQCTYLNIITHQQCDMCSFERK
;
A
#
# COMPACT_ATOMS: atom_id res chain seq x y z
N MET A 1 12.14 16.24 17.60
CA MET A 1 13.50 16.73 17.89
C MET A 1 13.42 18.16 18.43
N ALA A 2 14.12 18.48 19.54
CA ALA A 2 13.96 19.78 20.22
C ALA A 2 14.35 20.99 19.34
N LEU A 3 15.44 20.89 18.56
CA LEU A 3 15.90 21.97 17.68
C LEU A 3 14.90 22.33 16.58
N VAL A 4 14.19 21.34 16.01
CA VAL A 4 13.14 21.56 15.01
C VAL A 4 11.89 22.13 15.67
N LYS A 5 11.50 21.60 16.83
CA LYS A 5 10.33 22.10 17.57
C LYS A 5 10.48 23.57 17.97
N SER A 6 11.71 23.99 18.27
CA SER A 6 12.03 25.37 18.59
C SER A 6 12.35 26.22 17.37
N GLU A 7 12.16 25.75 16.13
CA GLU A 7 12.45 26.49 14.89
C GLU A 7 13.87 27.09 14.82
N VAL A 8 14.85 26.41 15.42
CA VAL A 8 16.26 26.86 15.48
C VAL A 8 17.06 26.33 14.29
N LEU A 9 16.75 25.11 13.85
CA LEU A 9 17.45 24.42 12.77
C LEU A 9 16.67 24.58 11.46
N LEU A 10 17.32 25.16 10.45
CA LEU A 10 16.77 25.38 9.12
C LEU A 10 17.57 24.56 8.08
N PRO A 11 16.94 24.09 7.00
CA PRO A 11 17.68 23.49 5.89
C PRO A 11 18.52 24.54 5.17
N THR A 12 19.67 24.13 4.62
CA THR A 12 20.44 24.98 3.71
C THR A 12 20.00 24.75 2.26
N TYR A 13 20.29 25.71 1.37
CA TYR A 13 19.93 25.61 -0.04
C TYR A 13 20.93 24.76 -0.84
N ASP A 14 22.24 24.98 -0.63
CA ASP A 14 23.29 24.38 -1.46
C ASP A 14 23.90 23.07 -0.88
N ALA A 15 23.68 22.77 0.40
CA ALA A 15 24.37 21.68 1.11
C ALA A 15 23.38 20.82 1.94
N PRO A 16 22.72 19.80 1.35
CA PRO A 16 21.69 19.01 2.04
C PRO A 16 22.20 18.26 3.29
N GLU A 17 23.51 18.05 3.40
CA GLU A 17 24.18 17.43 4.56
C GLU A 17 24.35 18.39 5.75
N LEU A 18 24.13 19.68 5.55
CA LEU A 18 24.29 20.72 6.57
C LEU A 18 22.94 21.37 6.93
N GLY A 19 22.75 21.63 8.22
CA GLY A 19 21.70 22.48 8.75
C GLY A 19 22.24 23.85 9.15
N TYR A 20 21.45 24.89 8.89
CA TYR A 20 21.72 26.25 9.34
C TYR A 20 21.06 26.50 10.69
N ILE A 21 21.82 27.03 11.64
CA ILE A 21 21.28 27.47 12.92
C ILE A 21 20.96 28.95 12.84
N LYS A 22 19.68 29.26 13.03
CA LYS A 22 19.16 30.63 12.96
C LYS A 22 19.87 31.53 13.97
N GLU A 23 20.11 32.78 13.59
CA GLU A 23 20.62 33.77 14.54
C GLU A 23 19.51 34.29 15.46
N THR A 24 19.90 34.80 16.62
CA THR A 24 18.95 35.43 17.54
C THR A 24 18.28 36.62 16.84
N SER A 25 16.94 36.60 16.82
CA SER A 25 16.10 37.69 16.34
C SER A 25 15.36 38.35 17.51
N PRO A 26 14.75 39.53 17.36
CA PRO A 26 13.95 40.14 18.43
C PRO A 26 12.73 39.29 18.83
N GLU A 27 12.28 38.41 17.95
CA GLU A 27 11.13 37.52 18.16
C GLU A 27 11.54 36.21 18.86
N GLN A 28 12.80 35.80 18.74
CA GLN A 28 13.25 34.48 19.14
C GLN A 28 14.73 34.47 19.54
N TYR A 29 14.98 34.09 20.79
CA TYR A 29 16.33 33.86 21.29
C TYR A 29 16.87 32.51 20.83
N VAL A 30 18.03 32.51 20.18
CA VAL A 30 18.74 31.30 19.75
C VAL A 30 20.10 31.24 20.45
N PRO A 31 20.34 30.27 21.35
CA PRO A 31 21.63 30.13 22.01
C PRO A 31 22.70 29.63 21.04
N ASP A 32 23.97 29.84 21.40
CA ASP A 32 25.07 29.21 20.69
C ASP A 32 24.99 27.68 20.86
N VAL A 33 24.87 26.99 19.74
CA VAL A 33 24.84 25.54 19.68
C VAL A 33 26.24 25.04 19.31
N TYR A 34 26.70 24.04 20.06
CA TYR A 34 27.98 23.37 19.83
C TYR A 34 27.76 21.88 19.65
N TYR A 35 28.67 21.24 18.93
CA TYR A 35 28.70 19.80 18.76
C TYR A 35 30.11 19.24 18.96
N LYS A 36 30.17 17.98 19.39
CA LYS A 36 31.43 17.24 19.55
C LYS A 36 31.72 16.49 18.26
N GLY A 37 32.75 16.91 17.54
CA GLY A 37 33.27 16.18 16.40
C GLY A 37 34.55 15.44 16.75
N LYS A 38 34.95 14.50 15.89
CA LYS A 38 36.26 13.85 15.95
C LYS A 38 37.18 14.43 14.88
N ASP A 39 38.43 14.70 15.24
CA ASP A 39 39.48 15.04 14.27
C ASP A 39 40.07 13.76 13.62
N SER A 40 40.92 13.94 12.63
CA SER A 40 41.75 12.94 11.94
C SER A 40 42.53 12.04 12.90
N TYR A 41 42.88 12.55 14.09
CA TYR A 41 43.55 11.81 15.15
C TYR A 41 42.60 11.17 16.17
N ASN A 42 41.30 11.15 15.89
CA ASN A 42 40.23 10.59 16.75
C ASN A 42 40.09 11.29 18.11
N ASN A 43 40.59 12.53 18.24
CA ASN A 43 40.40 13.38 19.41
C ASN A 43 39.04 14.09 19.36
N GLU A 44 38.36 14.22 20.51
CA GLU A 44 37.11 14.98 20.61
C GLU A 44 37.37 16.49 20.60
N ILE A 45 36.76 17.19 19.65
CA ILE A 45 36.83 18.65 19.54
C ILE A 45 35.43 19.25 19.54
N MET A 46 35.26 20.32 20.33
CA MET A 46 34.02 21.10 20.35
C MET A 46 34.05 22.09 19.19
N LYS A 47 33.07 22.01 18.28
CA LYS A 47 32.90 22.95 17.16
C LYS A 47 31.58 23.70 17.30
N ILE A 48 31.56 24.94 16.81
CA ILE A 48 30.33 25.72 16.72
C ILE A 48 29.47 25.20 15.57
N ALA A 49 28.18 25.06 15.80
CA ALA A 49 27.23 24.44 14.88
C ALA A 49 26.71 25.43 13.82
N ARG A 50 27.63 26.17 13.16
CA ARG A 50 27.32 27.19 12.14
C ARG A 50 28.30 27.08 10.96
N PRO A 51 28.03 26.24 9.93
CA PRO A 51 26.89 25.34 9.74
C PRO A 51 27.02 24.02 10.51
N PHE A 52 25.89 23.36 10.78
CA PHE A 52 25.82 22.14 11.58
C PHE A 52 25.66 20.89 10.73
N PRO A 53 26.55 19.88 10.82
CA PRO A 53 26.40 18.64 10.06
C PRO A 53 25.23 17.78 10.57
N LEU A 54 24.30 17.40 9.69
CA LEU A 54 23.09 16.66 10.07
C LEU A 54 23.35 15.21 10.47
N GLU A 55 24.50 14.64 10.08
CA GLU A 55 24.91 13.28 10.47
C GLU A 55 24.89 13.07 12.00
N TYR A 56 25.18 14.12 12.78
CA TYR A 56 25.18 14.06 14.25
C TYR A 56 23.77 13.97 14.85
N LEU A 57 22.72 14.16 14.05
CA LEU A 57 21.32 14.02 14.45
C LEU A 57 20.70 12.69 14.03
N ILE A 58 21.39 11.93 13.19
CA ILE A 58 20.89 10.71 12.58
C ILE A 58 21.51 9.52 13.31
N ILE A 59 20.72 8.47 13.52
CA ILE A 59 21.18 7.20 14.03
C ILE A 59 20.89 6.11 13.01
N ASP A 60 21.86 5.23 12.79
CA ASP A 60 21.66 4.08 11.92
C ASP A 60 20.84 3.01 12.66
N ILE A 61 19.73 2.60 12.05
CA ILE A 61 18.87 1.53 12.56
C ILE A 61 19.03 0.33 11.63
N PRO A 62 19.45 -0.84 12.12
CA PRO A 62 19.55 -2.04 11.29
C PRO A 62 18.16 -2.45 10.81
N THR A 63 18.03 -2.69 9.51
CA THR A 63 16.79 -3.17 8.88
C THR A 63 16.98 -4.57 8.34
N GLY A 64 15.92 -5.39 8.38
CA GLY A 64 15.96 -6.72 7.80
C GLY A 64 14.57 -7.33 7.71
N PHE A 65 14.46 -8.34 6.86
CA PHE A 65 13.27 -9.19 6.80
C PHE A 65 13.51 -10.41 7.69
N PRO A 66 12.45 -10.91 8.34
CA PRO A 66 12.58 -12.12 9.12
C PRO A 66 12.78 -13.33 8.20
N ASN A 67 13.47 -14.36 8.67
CA ASN A 67 13.78 -15.54 7.87
C ASN A 67 12.51 -16.35 7.55
N ALA A 68 12.48 -17.05 6.41
CA ALA A 68 11.35 -17.90 6.02
C ALA A 68 10.97 -18.97 7.06
N ASN A 69 11.93 -19.37 7.91
CA ASN A 69 11.74 -20.39 8.95
C ASN A 69 11.36 -19.80 10.32
N SER A 70 11.37 -18.48 10.50
CA SER A 70 10.85 -17.87 11.73
C SER A 70 9.33 -17.93 11.72
N GLN A 71 8.74 -18.30 12.86
CA GLN A 71 7.29 -18.19 13.08
C GLN A 71 6.89 -16.72 13.20
N ILE A 72 6.89 -15.99 12.08
CA ILE A 72 6.38 -14.63 12.04
C ILE A 72 4.87 -14.72 11.88
N GLN A 73 4.16 -14.19 12.86
CA GLN A 73 2.73 -13.95 12.72
C GLN A 73 2.57 -12.63 11.97
N SER A 74 2.61 -12.67 10.64
CA SER A 74 2.16 -11.49 9.89
C SER A 74 0.68 -11.25 10.18
N THR A 75 0.37 -10.00 10.46
CA THR A 75 -0.97 -9.51 10.80
C THR A 75 -1.79 -9.29 9.53
N PHE A 76 -1.13 -8.93 8.43
CA PHE A 76 -1.74 -8.71 7.13
C PHE A 76 -1.28 -9.78 6.14
N ASN A 77 -1.89 -9.79 4.96
CA ASN A 77 -1.61 -10.79 3.95
C ASN A 77 -0.18 -10.77 3.44
N ASP A 78 0.57 -11.82 3.79
CA ASP A 78 1.85 -12.15 3.19
C ASP A 78 1.72 -13.30 2.17
N ASN A 79 0.55 -13.95 2.10
CA ASN A 79 0.39 -15.19 1.36
C ASN A 79 -0.06 -14.94 -0.09
N CYS A 80 0.91 -14.61 -0.94
CA CYS A 80 0.74 -14.45 -2.40
C CYS A 80 0.27 -15.73 -3.13
N SER A 81 0.08 -16.86 -2.43
CA SER A 81 -0.52 -18.06 -3.02
C SER A 81 -2.06 -18.00 -3.10
N VAL A 82 -2.69 -17.17 -2.26
CA VAL A 82 -4.16 -17.04 -2.19
C VAL A 82 -4.64 -15.82 -2.98
N ILE A 83 -3.91 -14.70 -2.89
CA ILE A 83 -4.28 -13.45 -3.55
C ILE A 83 -3.50 -13.33 -4.86
N LYS A 84 -4.22 -13.33 -5.99
CA LYS A 84 -3.62 -13.20 -7.32
C LYS A 84 -3.28 -11.74 -7.63
N THR A 85 -4.15 -10.81 -7.23
CA THR A 85 -3.87 -9.37 -7.32
C THR A 85 -4.24 -8.67 -6.00
N PRO A 86 -3.31 -7.90 -5.39
CA PRO A 86 -3.60 -7.15 -4.18
C PRO A 86 -4.64 -6.05 -4.43
N PHE A 87 -5.25 -5.54 -3.37
CA PHE A 87 -6.16 -4.40 -3.49
C PHE A 87 -5.39 -3.13 -3.84
N CYS A 88 -6.04 -2.21 -4.57
CA CYS A 88 -5.41 -0.95 -4.98
C CYS A 88 -5.02 -0.11 -3.75
N ILE A 89 -3.83 0.49 -3.78
CA ILE A 89 -3.31 1.31 -2.68
C ILE A 89 -3.89 2.73 -2.77
N GLU A 90 -4.17 3.35 -1.62
CA GLU A 90 -4.71 4.70 -1.55
C GLU A 90 -3.77 5.75 -2.15
N ASN A 91 -4.32 6.90 -2.55
CA ASN A 91 -3.56 8.05 -3.11
C ASN A 91 -2.78 7.77 -4.41
N ARG A 92 -3.16 6.72 -5.16
CA ARG A 92 -2.52 6.36 -6.44
C ARG A 92 -3.38 6.55 -7.68
N ALA A 93 -4.42 7.38 -7.58
CA ALA A 93 -5.28 7.75 -8.71
C ALA A 93 -4.50 8.26 -9.95
N LYS A 94 -3.39 8.98 -9.73
CA LYS A 94 -2.52 9.48 -10.82
C LYS A 94 -1.78 8.37 -11.58
N LEU A 95 -1.62 7.21 -10.96
CA LEU A 95 -1.00 6.01 -11.55
C LEU A 95 -2.04 5.08 -12.20
N GLY A 96 -3.33 5.43 -12.14
CA GLY A 96 -4.43 4.60 -12.64
C GLY A 96 -4.91 3.54 -11.63
N GLU A 97 -4.35 3.50 -10.42
CA GLU A 97 -4.85 2.66 -9.33
C GLU A 97 -5.95 3.42 -8.58
N LEU A 98 -7.21 3.12 -8.89
CA LEU A 98 -8.39 3.73 -8.27
C LEU A 98 -9.06 2.73 -7.31
N GLN A 99 -9.45 3.23 -6.14
CA GLN A 99 -10.24 2.47 -5.17
C GLN A 99 -11.72 2.77 -5.43
N ASP A 100 -12.26 2.10 -6.43
CA ASP A 100 -13.66 2.22 -6.84
C ASP A 100 -14.41 0.93 -6.50
N MET A 101 -15.73 0.97 -6.54
CA MET A 101 -16.55 -0.22 -6.28
C MET A 101 -16.29 -1.34 -7.31
N ASP A 102 -15.91 -0.97 -8.54
CA ASP A 102 -15.50 -1.91 -9.58
C ASP A 102 -14.23 -2.67 -9.20
N THR A 103 -13.19 -1.96 -8.74
CA THR A 103 -11.91 -2.58 -8.33
C THR A 103 -12.09 -3.40 -7.06
N PHE A 104 -12.92 -2.94 -6.13
CA PHE A 104 -13.32 -3.73 -4.97
C PHE A 104 -14.07 -5.00 -5.36
N THR A 105 -14.93 -4.96 -6.36
CA THR A 105 -15.63 -6.17 -6.79
C THR A 105 -14.72 -7.14 -7.53
N LEU A 106 -13.84 -6.65 -8.41
CA LEU A 106 -12.82 -7.48 -9.05
C LEU A 106 -11.91 -8.15 -8.02
N TYR A 107 -11.60 -7.43 -6.94
CA TYR A 107 -10.93 -8.00 -5.79
C TYR A 107 -11.81 -9.07 -5.12
N LEU A 108 -13.07 -8.77 -4.81
CA LEU A 108 -14.07 -9.69 -4.24
C LEU A 108 -14.34 -10.95 -5.08
N GLN A 109 -14.26 -10.88 -6.40
CA GLN A 109 -14.49 -12.03 -7.27
C GLN A 109 -13.42 -13.11 -7.10
N GLN A 110 -12.21 -12.75 -6.66
CA GLN A 110 -11.16 -13.72 -6.33
C GLN A 110 -11.55 -14.63 -5.16
N PHE A 111 -12.55 -14.24 -4.36
CA PHE A 111 -13.04 -14.97 -3.20
C PHE A 111 -14.06 -16.06 -3.56
N PHE A 112 -14.76 -15.92 -4.69
CA PHE A 112 -15.89 -16.77 -5.08
C PHE A 112 -15.51 -17.80 -6.16
N GLU A 113 -14.33 -18.42 -6.06
CA GLU A 113 -14.04 -19.61 -6.87
C GLU A 113 -15.02 -20.75 -6.49
N PRO A 114 -15.61 -21.47 -7.47
CA PRO A 114 -16.75 -22.37 -7.24
C PRO A 114 -16.43 -23.68 -6.50
N ASP A 115 -15.22 -23.90 -6.00
CA ASP A 115 -14.87 -25.12 -5.26
C ASP A 115 -15.11 -24.97 -3.74
N VAL A 116 -16.31 -25.41 -3.34
CA VAL A 116 -16.86 -25.30 -1.99
C VAL A 116 -16.30 -26.38 -1.06
N THR A 117 -15.27 -26.05 -0.29
CA THR A 117 -14.98 -26.72 1.00
C THR A 117 -14.47 -25.70 2.02
N LYS A 118 -14.39 -26.07 3.32
CA LYS A 118 -13.96 -25.21 4.45
C LYS A 118 -12.64 -24.43 4.24
N SER A 119 -11.87 -24.75 3.20
CA SER A 119 -10.73 -23.97 2.70
C SER A 119 -11.08 -22.53 2.33
N ASN A 120 -12.32 -22.23 1.94
CA ASN A 120 -12.72 -20.88 1.54
C ASN A 120 -12.74 -19.88 2.71
N LEU A 121 -13.01 -20.33 3.95
CA LEU A 121 -13.06 -19.41 5.09
C LEU A 121 -11.67 -18.89 5.46
N TYR A 122 -10.64 -19.74 5.40
CA TYR A 122 -9.24 -19.32 5.62
C TYR A 122 -8.78 -18.35 4.52
N LYS A 123 -9.19 -18.59 3.26
CA LYS A 123 -8.95 -17.64 2.16
C LYS A 123 -9.62 -16.30 2.43
N ILE A 124 -10.86 -16.29 2.91
CA ILE A 124 -11.58 -15.05 3.21
C ILE A 124 -10.92 -14.28 4.36
N THR A 125 -10.48 -14.97 5.42
CA THR A 125 -9.80 -14.31 6.54
C THR A 125 -8.47 -13.71 6.12
N ASP A 126 -7.73 -14.41 5.26
CA ASP A 126 -6.54 -13.85 4.65
C ASP A 126 -6.97 -12.62 3.86
N ILE A 127 -7.80 -12.72 2.83
CA ILE A 127 -8.10 -11.57 1.97
C ILE A 127 -8.70 -10.35 2.71
N LEU A 128 -9.52 -10.54 3.76
CA LEU A 128 -9.99 -9.43 4.61
C LEU A 128 -8.87 -8.79 5.47
N ALA A 129 -7.77 -9.49 5.71
CA ALA A 129 -6.54 -8.98 6.32
C ALA A 129 -5.67 -8.19 5.33
N ASP A 130 -6.28 -7.38 4.48
CA ASP A 130 -5.61 -6.38 3.65
C ASP A 130 -5.84 -4.98 4.24
N ILE A 131 -4.74 -4.30 4.58
CA ILE A 131 -4.81 -2.98 5.20
C ILE A 131 -5.47 -1.94 4.29
N HIS A 132 -5.22 -2.00 2.98
CA HIS A 132 -5.75 -1.03 2.03
C HIS A 132 -7.25 -1.21 1.85
N LEU A 133 -7.71 -2.47 1.88
CA LEU A 133 -9.12 -2.78 1.93
C LEU A 133 -9.78 -2.25 3.20
N LEU A 134 -9.18 -2.50 4.37
CA LEU A 134 -9.73 -2.06 5.65
C LEU A 134 -9.84 -0.53 5.73
N ILE A 135 -8.85 0.19 5.18
CA ILE A 135 -8.90 1.66 5.06
C ILE A 135 -10.02 2.07 4.11
N TYR A 136 -10.16 1.40 2.96
CA TYR A 136 -11.24 1.66 2.01
C TYR A 136 -12.63 1.52 2.65
N LEU A 137 -12.87 0.48 3.46
CA LEU A 137 -14.16 0.30 4.15
C LEU A 137 -14.50 1.43 5.13
N VAL A 138 -13.51 2.12 5.68
CA VAL A 138 -13.74 3.26 6.59
C VAL A 138 -13.92 4.56 5.83
N VAL A 139 -13.14 4.76 4.76
CA VAL A 139 -13.04 6.04 4.05
C VAL A 139 -14.05 6.16 2.91
N ASN A 140 -14.51 5.06 2.32
CA ASN A 140 -15.39 5.05 1.14
C ASN A 140 -16.62 5.94 1.33
N ASP A 141 -16.86 6.88 0.43
CA ASP A 141 -17.98 7.83 0.50
C ASP A 141 -19.36 7.17 0.29
N ILE A 142 -19.40 6.00 -0.36
CA ILE A 142 -20.65 5.34 -0.74
C ILE A 142 -21.25 4.57 0.45
N PHE A 143 -20.40 3.83 1.18
CA PHE A 143 -20.83 3.03 2.31
C PHE A 143 -19.70 2.94 3.34
N GLN A 144 -19.91 3.58 4.48
CA GLN A 144 -18.92 3.70 5.54
C GLN A 144 -19.20 2.72 6.68
N PHE A 145 -18.16 2.02 7.12
CA PHE A 145 -18.19 1.24 8.34
C PHE A 145 -17.73 2.11 9.51
N SER A 146 -18.54 2.16 10.58
CA SER A 146 -18.09 2.81 11.82
C SER A 146 -17.01 1.97 12.50
N MET A 147 -16.13 2.62 13.26
CA MET A 147 -15.08 1.90 14.00
C MET A 147 -15.67 0.85 14.97
N ASP A 148 -16.84 1.11 15.56
CA ASP A 148 -17.52 0.15 16.44
C ASP A 148 -17.92 -1.14 15.70
N GLN A 149 -18.26 -1.04 14.41
CA GLN A 149 -18.59 -2.17 13.56
C GLN A 149 -17.35 -2.88 13.05
N LEU A 150 -16.25 -2.14 12.83
CA LEU A 150 -15.00 -2.69 12.31
C LEU A 150 -14.13 -3.34 13.39
N ASN A 151 -14.16 -2.84 14.63
CA ASN A 151 -13.36 -3.37 15.75
C ASN A 151 -13.50 -4.89 15.94
N PRO A 152 -14.71 -5.50 15.91
CA PRO A 152 -14.86 -6.95 15.99
C PRO A 152 -14.17 -7.71 14.85
N LEU A 153 -14.15 -7.13 13.64
CA LEU A 153 -13.40 -7.70 12.51
C LEU A 153 -11.90 -7.61 12.76
N LEU A 154 -11.39 -6.44 13.15
CA LEU A 154 -9.95 -6.25 13.42
C LEU A 154 -9.43 -7.20 14.52
N ASP A 155 -10.21 -7.39 15.59
CA ASP A 155 -9.90 -8.35 16.65
C ASP A 155 -9.88 -9.80 16.12
N SER A 156 -10.80 -10.14 15.24
CA SER A 156 -10.87 -11.47 14.62
C SER A 156 -9.70 -11.74 13.66
N LEU A 157 -9.27 -10.74 12.88
CA LEU A 157 -8.12 -10.83 11.98
C LEU A 157 -6.82 -10.93 12.76
N ARG A 158 -6.66 -10.12 13.82
CA ARG A 158 -5.50 -10.18 14.73
C ARG A 158 -5.34 -11.53 15.41
N THR A 159 -6.46 -12.13 15.84
CA THR A 159 -6.45 -13.44 16.52
C THR A 159 -6.51 -14.63 15.56
N LYS A 160 -6.74 -14.38 14.27
CA LYS A 160 -6.97 -15.38 13.21
C LYS A 160 -8.10 -16.37 13.58
N ASP A 161 -9.13 -15.88 14.28
CA ASP A 161 -10.28 -16.68 14.73
C ASP A 161 -11.38 -16.69 13.67
N LEU A 162 -11.43 -17.79 12.91
CA LEU A 162 -12.35 -17.99 11.79
C LEU A 162 -13.83 -17.80 12.19
N ASN A 163 -14.22 -18.23 13.40
CA ASN A 163 -15.61 -18.18 13.84
C ASN A 163 -16.09 -16.75 14.06
N LYS A 164 -15.19 -15.87 14.52
CA LYS A 164 -15.51 -14.45 14.71
C LYS A 164 -15.63 -13.72 13.37
N VAL A 165 -14.82 -14.08 12.39
CA VAL A 165 -14.94 -13.54 11.02
C VAL A 165 -16.27 -13.95 10.42
N GLU A 166 -16.64 -15.23 10.51
CA GLU A 166 -17.94 -15.72 10.03
C GLU A 166 -19.10 -14.99 10.72
N LYS A 167 -19.03 -14.80 12.04
CA LYS A 167 -20.04 -14.03 12.77
C LYS A 167 -20.13 -12.59 12.26
N TRP A 168 -18.99 -11.94 12.00
CA TRP A 168 -18.97 -10.57 11.50
C TRP A 168 -19.51 -10.46 10.07
N MET A 169 -19.20 -11.41 9.19
CA MET A 169 -19.74 -11.45 7.83
C MET A 169 -21.26 -11.60 7.82
N ASN A 170 -21.85 -12.22 8.84
CA ASN A 170 -23.29 -12.34 8.97
C ASN A 170 -23.96 -11.08 9.54
N ASN A 171 -23.22 -10.00 9.81
CA ASN A 171 -23.80 -8.74 10.28
C ASN A 171 -24.62 -8.04 9.18
N ASP A 172 -25.74 -7.42 9.58
CA ASP A 172 -26.65 -6.72 8.68
C ASP A 172 -25.96 -5.62 7.86
N HIS A 173 -25.00 -4.91 8.45
CA HIS A 173 -24.23 -3.86 7.76
C HIS A 173 -23.37 -4.43 6.62
N TRP A 174 -22.67 -5.54 6.86
CA TRP A 174 -21.88 -6.20 5.82
C TRP A 174 -22.78 -6.77 4.72
N GLN A 175 -23.90 -7.37 5.08
CA GLN A 175 -24.87 -7.87 4.12
C GLN A 175 -25.49 -6.76 3.26
N THR A 176 -25.78 -5.59 3.85
CA THR A 176 -26.26 -4.41 3.12
C THR A 176 -25.21 -3.91 2.13
N PHE A 177 -23.95 -3.86 2.55
CA PHE A 177 -22.85 -3.50 1.66
C PHE A 177 -22.71 -4.45 0.47
N LEU A 178 -22.79 -5.76 0.71
CA LEU A 178 -22.82 -6.77 -0.35
C LEU A 178 -24.01 -6.61 -1.31
N GLN A 179 -25.18 -6.21 -0.80
CA GLN A 179 -26.35 -5.93 -1.64
C GLN A 179 -26.17 -4.68 -2.50
N LEU A 180 -25.56 -3.62 -1.96
CA LEU A 180 -25.28 -2.40 -2.72
C LEU A 180 -24.34 -2.69 -3.89
N LEU A 181 -23.31 -3.49 -3.66
CA LEU A 181 -22.41 -3.96 -4.72
C LEU A 181 -23.20 -4.67 -5.82
N GLN A 182 -24.06 -5.63 -5.46
CA GLN A 182 -24.89 -6.36 -6.43
C GLN A 182 -25.82 -5.45 -7.25
N ILE A 183 -26.26 -4.31 -6.71
CA ILE A 183 -27.14 -3.36 -7.40
C ILE A 183 -26.37 -2.58 -8.46
N GLU A 184 -25.14 -2.14 -8.17
CA GLU A 184 -24.29 -1.45 -9.15
C GLU A 184 -24.07 -2.30 -10.41
N PHE A 185 -23.96 -3.62 -10.25
CA PHE A 185 -23.87 -4.57 -11.38
C PHE A 185 -25.14 -4.69 -12.23
N ARG A 186 -26.31 -4.33 -11.70
CA ARG A 186 -27.59 -4.50 -12.40
C ARG A 186 -27.90 -3.33 -13.36
N ASN A 187 -27.02 -2.34 -13.48
CA ASN A 187 -27.12 -1.28 -14.48
C ASN A 187 -26.69 -1.79 -15.88
N PRO A 188 -27.60 -1.94 -16.86
CA PRO A 188 -27.35 -2.74 -18.06
C PRO A 188 -26.38 -2.14 -19.10
N GLN A 189 -25.86 -0.93 -18.88
CA GLN A 189 -24.94 -0.27 -19.81
C GLN A 189 -23.49 -0.76 -19.65
N ILE A 190 -23.15 -1.33 -18.49
CA ILE A 190 -21.82 -1.91 -18.20
C ILE A 190 -21.86 -3.45 -18.33
N SER A 191 -23.07 -4.04 -18.37
CA SER A 191 -23.31 -5.49 -18.28
C SER A 191 -23.30 -6.24 -19.62
N MET A 192 -22.61 -5.77 -20.65
CA MET A 192 -22.49 -6.48 -21.94
C MET A 192 -21.10 -7.04 -22.23
N ASN A 193 -20.08 -6.77 -21.41
CA ASN A 193 -18.73 -7.30 -21.62
C ASN A 193 -18.14 -8.14 -20.47
N LEU A 194 -18.88 -8.38 -19.38
CA LEU A 194 -18.35 -9.09 -18.20
C LEU A 194 -19.00 -10.46 -17.91
N LEU A 195 -20.01 -10.87 -18.69
CA LEU A 195 -20.72 -12.14 -18.51
C LEU A 195 -20.47 -13.17 -19.62
N SER A 196 -19.58 -12.89 -20.56
CA SER A 196 -18.81 -13.97 -21.17
C SER A 196 -17.86 -14.51 -20.10
N PRO A 197 -17.59 -15.83 -20.03
CA PRO A 197 -16.42 -16.29 -19.31
C PRO A 197 -15.22 -15.62 -19.96
N ILE A 198 -14.73 -14.52 -19.39
CA ILE A 198 -13.47 -13.93 -19.79
C ILE A 198 -12.45 -15.00 -19.42
N ASN A 199 -11.94 -15.65 -20.46
CA ASN A 199 -10.71 -16.40 -20.38
C ASN A 199 -9.64 -15.39 -19.94
N ILE A 200 -9.39 -15.25 -18.63
CA ILE A 200 -8.44 -14.27 -18.07
C ILE A 200 -6.99 -14.55 -18.57
N GLN A 201 -6.75 -15.68 -19.24
CA GLN A 201 -5.51 -15.92 -19.98
C GLN A 201 -5.38 -15.15 -21.31
N GLU A 202 -6.47 -14.64 -21.90
CA GLU A 202 -6.42 -14.00 -23.23
C GLU A 202 -6.19 -12.49 -23.20
N GLN A 203 -6.46 -11.78 -22.08
CA GLN A 203 -6.36 -10.31 -22.05
C GLN A 203 -5.04 -9.75 -21.52
N LEU A 204 -4.12 -10.57 -21.01
CA LEU A 204 -2.78 -10.15 -20.56
C LEU A 204 -1.67 -11.06 -21.08
N SER A 205 -1.95 -11.83 -22.12
CA SER A 205 -0.89 -12.54 -22.80
C SER A 205 -0.21 -11.55 -23.75
N GLU A 206 1.08 -11.33 -23.53
CA GLU A 206 1.93 -10.42 -24.30
C GLU A 206 2.88 -11.23 -25.19
N TRP A 207 3.27 -10.67 -26.35
CA TRP A 207 4.34 -11.21 -27.17
C TRP A 207 5.42 -10.15 -27.41
N SER A 208 6.67 -10.55 -27.24
CA SER A 208 7.81 -9.68 -27.54
C SER A 208 8.10 -9.69 -29.04
N CYS A 209 8.16 -8.51 -29.65
CA CYS A 209 8.50 -8.37 -31.07
C CYS A 209 9.95 -8.85 -31.32
N PRO A 210 10.19 -9.79 -32.26
CA PRO A 210 11.54 -10.27 -32.55
C PRO A 210 12.45 -9.20 -33.19
N GLN A 211 11.89 -8.10 -33.69
CA GLN A 211 12.65 -7.04 -34.36
C GLN A 211 13.00 -5.87 -33.43
N CYS A 212 12.10 -5.47 -32.52
CA CYS A 212 12.29 -4.30 -31.67
C CYS A 212 12.09 -4.57 -30.18
N THR A 213 11.84 -5.81 -29.78
CA THR A 213 11.64 -6.28 -28.38
C THR A 213 10.43 -5.73 -27.65
N TYR A 214 9.67 -4.82 -28.27
CA TYR A 214 8.46 -4.24 -27.70
C TYR A 214 7.43 -5.32 -27.35
N LEU A 215 6.81 -5.20 -26.17
CA LEU A 215 5.78 -6.09 -25.66
C LEU A 215 4.43 -5.64 -26.22
N ASN A 216 3.86 -6.45 -27.12
CA ASN A 216 2.57 -6.20 -27.74
C ASN A 216 1.52 -7.13 -27.12
N ILE A 217 0.27 -6.70 -27.10
CA ILE A 217 -0.86 -7.53 -26.68
C ILE A 217 -1.06 -8.64 -27.72
N ILE A 218 -1.36 -9.88 -27.31
CA ILE A 218 -1.54 -11.02 -28.24
C ILE A 218 -2.64 -10.79 -29.29
N THR A 219 -3.61 -9.92 -29.02
CA THR A 219 -4.66 -9.53 -29.98
C THR A 219 -4.12 -8.72 -31.17
N HIS A 220 -2.96 -8.07 -31.05
CA HIS A 220 -2.32 -7.32 -32.13
C HIS A 220 -1.48 -8.26 -33.00
N GLN A 221 -1.86 -8.40 -34.28
CA GLN A 221 -1.08 -9.14 -35.29
C GLN A 221 0.13 -8.36 -35.82
N GLN A 222 0.19 -7.06 -35.58
CA GLN A 222 1.30 -6.18 -35.97
C GLN A 222 1.90 -5.53 -34.74
N CYS A 223 3.22 -5.34 -34.73
CA CYS A 223 3.87 -4.62 -33.65
C CYS A 223 3.56 -3.12 -33.71
N ASP A 224 3.17 -2.52 -32.59
CA ASP A 224 2.80 -1.10 -32.53
C ASP A 224 3.96 -0.14 -32.82
N MET A 225 5.20 -0.58 -32.57
CA MET A 225 6.40 0.26 -32.72
C MET A 225 7.07 0.16 -34.09
N CYS A 226 7.06 -1.01 -34.72
CA CYS A 226 7.77 -1.25 -35.98
C CYS A 226 6.91 -1.87 -37.08
N SER A 227 5.62 -2.07 -36.82
CA SER A 227 4.64 -2.66 -37.75
C SER A 227 4.98 -4.07 -38.22
N PHE A 228 5.85 -4.79 -37.48
CA PHE A 228 6.23 -6.17 -37.79
C PHE A 228 5.04 -7.13 -37.58
N GLU A 229 4.73 -7.95 -38.59
CA GLU A 229 3.64 -8.93 -38.56
C GLU A 229 4.03 -10.24 -37.88
N ARG A 230 3.22 -10.64 -36.90
CA ARG A 230 3.32 -11.92 -36.20
C ARG A 230 2.72 -13.01 -37.09
N LYS A 231 3.57 -13.96 -37.53
CA LYS A 231 3.15 -15.17 -38.25
C LYS A 231 2.60 -16.24 -37.31
#